data_AF-A0A1V0N2H9-F1
#
_entry.id   AF-A0A1V0N2H9-F1
#
_cell.length_a   1.000
_cell.length_b   1.000
_cell.length_c   1.000
_cell.angle_alpha   90.00
_cell.angle_beta   90.00
_cell.angle_gamma   90.00
#
_symmetry.space_group_name_H-M   'P 1'
#
loop_
_entity.id
_entity.type
_entity.pdbx_description
1 polymer ?
#
loop_
_entity_poly.entity_id
_entity_poly.type
_entity_poly.pdbx_seq_one_letter_code
_entity_poly.pdbx_strand_id
1 'polypeptide(L)'
;MDKKSIYLYYYSMIIYLFGSVPFILYAVLIKPIGAMYHEHPFQMVSPVFGNFGVYEEGLLVITLVMVILSIILYAISLMHNRGRHGKISSRTIIAPILLYIFTFAVIGVAVI
;
A
#
# COMPACT_ATOMS: atom_id res chain seq x y z
N MET A 1 -23.17 0.03 9.73
CA MET A 1 -22.05 0.68 10.43
C MET A 1 -22.47 2.03 10.98
N ASP A 2 -21.98 2.41 12.16
CA ASP A 2 -22.16 3.76 12.70
C ASP A 2 -21.23 4.78 12.01
N LYS A 3 -21.54 6.07 12.14
CA LYS A 3 -20.84 7.18 11.47
C LYS A 3 -19.31 7.15 11.68
N LYS A 4 -18.84 6.86 12.90
CA LYS A 4 -17.40 6.82 13.22
C LYS A 4 -16.71 5.63 12.53
N SER A 5 -17.32 4.44 12.56
CA SER A 5 -16.80 3.27 11.83
C SER A 5 -16.68 3.54 10.33
N ILE A 6 -17.70 4.19 9.74
CA ILE A 6 -17.71 4.55 8.33
C ILE A 6 -16.57 5.50 7.98
N TYR A 7 -16.34 6.54 8.79
CA TYR A 7 -15.21 7.45 8.55
C TYR A 7 -13.86 6.74 8.65
N LEU A 8 -13.66 5.89 9.67
CA LEU A 8 -12.42 5.12 9.80
C LEU A 8 -12.19 4.19 8.59
N TYR A 9 -13.26 3.58 8.07
CA TYR A 9 -13.20 2.79 6.85
C TYR A 9 -12.79 3.65 5.64
N TYR A 10 -13.43 4.81 5.44
CA TYR A 10 -13.08 5.68 4.31
C TYR A 10 -11.68 6.26 4.43
N TYR A 11 -11.23 6.66 5.61
CA TYR A 11 -9.86 7.12 5.84
C TYR A 11 -8.85 6.01 5.53
N SER A 12 -9.13 4.78 5.96
CA SER A 12 -8.33 3.62 5.57
C SER A 12 -8.24 3.47 4.05
N MET A 13 -9.35 3.56 3.32
CA MET A 13 -9.37 3.42 1.86
C MET A 13 -8.66 4.59 1.15
N ILE A 14 -8.79 5.82 1.66
CA ILE A 14 -8.08 6.99 1.13
C ILE A 14 -6.57 6.82 1.34
N ILE A 15 -6.14 6.39 2.52
CA ILE A 15 -4.72 6.14 2.81
C ILE A 15 -4.19 5.01 1.92
N TYR A 16 -4.97 3.96 1.69
CA TYR A 16 -4.59 2.91 0.74
C TYR A 16 -4.45 3.47 -0.68
N LEU A 17 -5.37 4.31 -1.14
CA LEU A 17 -5.29 4.95 -2.46
C LEU A 17 -4.01 5.78 -2.59
N PHE A 18 -3.67 6.58 -1.59
CA PHE A 18 -2.41 7.33 -1.61
C PHE A 18 -1.18 6.41 -1.56
N GLY A 19 -1.22 5.33 -0.78
CA GLY A 19 -0.16 4.31 -0.76
C GLY A 19 -0.05 3.52 -2.07
N SER A 20 -1.13 3.43 -2.84
CA SER A 20 -1.13 2.73 -4.13
C SER A 20 -0.32 3.47 -5.21
N VAL A 21 -0.15 4.80 -5.08
CA VAL A 21 0.64 5.61 -6.01
C VAL A 21 2.14 5.25 -5.96
N PRO A 22 2.83 5.35 -4.81
CA PRO A 22 4.23 4.92 -4.71
C PRO A 22 4.38 3.42 -4.94
N PHE A 23 3.37 2.60 -4.63
CA PHE A 23 3.35 1.17 -4.95
C PHE A 23 3.42 0.91 -6.46
N ILE A 24 2.56 1.56 -7.25
CA ILE A 24 2.55 1.41 -8.71
C ILE A 24 3.88 1.92 -9.29
N LEU A 25 4.35 3.08 -8.82
CA LEU A 25 5.65 3.62 -9.22
C LEU A 25 6.77 2.61 -8.93
N TYR A 26 6.83 2.05 -7.72
CA TYR A 26 7.83 1.08 -7.33
C TYR A 26 7.73 -0.22 -8.15
N ALA A 27 6.61 -0.94 -8.05
CA ALA A 27 6.50 -2.32 -8.50
C ALA A 27 6.29 -2.46 -10.01
N VAL A 28 5.61 -1.49 -10.64
CA VAL A 28 5.22 -1.58 -12.06
C VAL A 28 6.19 -0.80 -12.96
N LEU A 29 6.78 0.28 -12.46
CA LEU A 29 7.61 1.17 -13.29
C LEU A 29 9.09 1.08 -12.93
N ILE A 30 9.45 1.45 -11.71
CA ILE A 30 10.86 1.63 -11.30
C ILE A 30 11.59 0.29 -11.23
N LYS A 31 11.04 -0.72 -10.55
CA LYS A 31 11.71 -2.02 -10.41
C LYS A 31 11.96 -2.71 -11.76
N PRO A 32 10.98 -2.81 -12.68
CA PRO A 32 11.23 -3.42 -13.99
C PRO A 32 12.24 -2.64 -14.84
N ILE A 33 12.19 -1.31 -14.80
CA ILE A 33 13.14 -0.46 -15.53
C ILE A 33 14.56 -0.66 -14.96
N GLY A 34 14.73 -0.65 -13.64
CA GLY A 34 16.01 -0.90 -12.98
C GLY A 34 16.61 -2.26 -13.36
N ALA A 35 15.77 -3.30 -13.44
CA ALA A 35 16.20 -4.64 -13.86
C ALA A 35 16.74 -4.70 -15.29
N MET A 36 16.31 -3.80 -16.20
CA MET A 36 16.80 -3.75 -17.58
C MET A 36 18.22 -3.18 -17.70
N TYR A 37 18.68 -2.38 -16.74
CA TYR A 37 20.00 -1.74 -16.81
C TYR A 37 21.15 -2.67 -16.43
N HIS A 38 20.88 -3.87 -15.88
CA HIS A 38 21.88 -4.88 -15.49
C HIS A 38 23.02 -4.39 -14.56
N GLU A 39 22.91 -3.19 -13.98
CA GLU A 39 23.82 -2.68 -12.95
C GLU A 39 23.18 -2.81 -11.56
N HIS A 40 23.97 -2.59 -10.51
CA HIS A 40 23.43 -2.57 -9.16
C HIS A 40 22.63 -1.26 -8.94
N PRO A 41 21.37 -1.28 -8.45
CA PRO A 41 20.53 -0.09 -8.33
C PRO A 41 21.16 1.07 -7.56
N PHE A 42 21.94 0.77 -6.51
CA PHE A 42 22.65 1.79 -5.72
C PHE A 42 23.83 2.45 -6.42
N GLN A 43 24.27 1.92 -7.56
CA GLN A 43 25.32 2.51 -8.39
C GLN A 43 24.75 3.37 -9.52
N MET A 44 23.46 3.21 -9.84
CA MET A 44 22.79 4.01 -10.85
C MET A 44 22.41 5.40 -10.29
N VAL A 45 22.80 6.46 -11.00
CA VAL A 45 22.44 7.84 -10.65
C VAL A 45 21.58 8.44 -11.76
N SER A 46 20.33 8.75 -11.43
CA SER A 46 19.39 9.46 -12.30
C SER A 46 19.53 10.97 -12.14
N PRO A 47 19.48 11.74 -13.24
CA PRO A 47 19.45 13.20 -13.17
C PRO A 47 18.15 13.76 -12.57
N VAL A 48 17.09 12.95 -12.48
CA VAL A 48 15.78 13.36 -11.94
C VAL A 48 15.62 12.92 -10.48
N PHE A 49 16.07 11.71 -10.14
CA PHE A 49 15.79 11.08 -8.85
C PHE A 49 17.03 10.95 -7.95
N GLY A 50 18.22 11.22 -8.46
CA GLY A 50 19.47 10.96 -7.77
C GLY A 50 19.78 9.46 -7.73
N ASN A 51 20.23 8.95 -6.58
CA ASN A 51 20.57 7.54 -6.43
C ASN A 51 19.32 6.65 -6.61
N PHE A 52 19.35 5.78 -7.62
CA PHE A 52 18.20 4.98 -8.01
C PHE A 52 17.79 3.98 -6.93
N GLY A 53 18.75 3.29 -6.30
CA GLY A 53 18.49 2.37 -5.20
C GLY A 53 17.85 3.03 -3.99
N VAL A 54 18.32 4.21 -3.58
CA VAL A 54 17.73 4.98 -2.48
C VAL A 54 16.30 5.42 -2.82
N TYR A 55 16.07 5.87 -4.05
CA TYR A 55 14.73 6.25 -4.51
C TYR A 55 13.78 5.05 -4.52
N GLU A 56 14.24 3.92 -5.05
CA GLU A 56 13.50 2.66 -5.08
C GLU A 56 13.11 2.19 -3.66
N GLU A 57 14.05 2.13 -2.72
CA GLU A 57 13.77 1.78 -1.32
C GLU A 57 12.81 2.78 -0.66
N GLY A 58 12.97 4.07 -0.94
CA GLY A 58 12.07 5.10 -0.44
C GLY A 58 10.62 4.86 -0.86
N LEU A 59 10.38 4.53 -2.13
CA LEU A 59 9.05 4.20 -2.62
C LEU A 59 8.48 2.95 -1.93
N LEU A 60 9.30 1.92 -1.73
CA LEU A 60 8.90 0.71 -1.02
C LEU A 60 8.50 1.01 0.43
N VAL A 61 9.33 1.76 1.16
CA VAL A 61 9.07 2.10 2.57
C VAL A 61 7.80 2.95 2.70
N ILE A 62 7.63 3.99 1.87
CA ILE A 62 6.43 4.83 1.89
C ILE A 62 5.18 3.98 1.62
N THR A 63 5.26 3.09 0.62
CA THR A 63 4.17 2.16 0.30
C THR A 63 3.79 1.30 1.50
N LEU A 64 4.78 0.65 2.13
CA LEU A 64 4.57 -0.23 3.28
C LEU A 64 3.93 0.52 4.46
N VAL A 65 4.46 1.71 4.79
CA VAL A 65 3.92 2.54 5.87
C VAL A 65 2.46 2.90 5.60
N MET A 66 2.12 3.35 4.39
CA MET A 66 0.76 3.74 4.04
C MET A 66 -0.20 2.55 4.05
N VAL A 67 0.20 1.40 3.50
CA VAL A 67 -0.62 0.18 3.50
C VAL A 67 -0.84 -0.33 4.92
N ILE A 68 0.18 -0.34 5.76
CA ILE A 68 0.06 -0.75 7.18
C ILE A 68 -0.89 0.18 7.93
N LEU A 69 -0.74 1.51 7.76
CA LEU A 69 -1.66 2.48 8.37
C LEU A 69 -3.11 2.27 7.90
N SER A 70 -3.31 1.99 6.61
CA SER A 70 -4.63 1.64 6.07
C SER A 70 -5.21 0.41 6.75
N ILE A 71 -4.44 -0.67 6.90
CA ILE A 71 -4.87 -1.91 7.55
C ILE A 71 -5.23 -1.67 9.01
N ILE A 72 -4.42 -0.89 9.73
CA ILE A 72 -4.69 -0.55 11.14
C ILE A 72 -6.02 0.19 11.26
N LEU A 73 -6.25 1.23 10.46
CA LEU A 73 -7.50 1.99 10.49
C LEU A 73 -8.71 1.15 10.11
N TYR A 74 -8.54 0.24 9.15
CA TYR A 74 -9.58 -0.71 8.77
C TYR A 74 -9.91 -1.69 9.92
N ALA A 75 -8.90 -2.25 10.57
CA ALA A 75 -9.08 -3.12 11.73
C ALA A 75 -9.80 -2.38 12.88
N ILE A 76 -9.41 -1.13 13.17
CA ILE A 76 -10.07 -0.29 14.16
C ILE A 76 -11.53 -0.02 13.77
N SER A 77 -11.82 0.25 12.49
CA SER A 77 -13.19 0.40 11.99
C SER A 77 -14.04 -0.85 12.25
N LEU A 78 -13.52 -2.04 11.96
CA LEU A 78 -14.20 -3.31 12.20
C LEU A 78 -14.44 -3.55 13.70
N MET A 79 -13.42 -3.35 14.54
CA MET A 79 -13.49 -3.54 15.98
C MET A 79 -14.51 -2.59 16.62
N HIS A 80 -14.48 -1.30 16.24
CA HIS A 80 -15.42 -0.30 16.74
C HIS A 80 -16.87 -0.62 16.34
N ASN A 81 -17.09 -1.04 15.09
CA ASN A 81 -18.42 -1.44 14.63
C ASN A 81 -18.93 -2.70 15.34
N ARG A 82 -18.05 -3.70 15.55
CA ARG A 82 -18.41 -4.94 16.26
C ARG A 82 -18.80 -4.67 17.71
N GLY A 83 -18.07 -3.78 18.40
CA GLY A 83 -18.39 -3.35 19.76
C GLY A 83 -19.74 -2.64 19.90
N ARG A 84 -20.32 -2.15 18.80
CA ARG A 84 -21.65 -1.51 18.75
C ARG A 84 -22.73 -2.40 18.11
N HIS A 85 -22.47 -3.69 17.93
CA HIS A 85 -23.37 -4.63 17.27
C HIS A 85 -23.85 -4.17 15.87
N GLY A 86 -23.02 -3.36 15.19
CA GLY A 86 -23.37 -2.83 13.88
C GLY A 86 -23.26 -3.91 12.79
N LYS A 87 -24.19 -3.89 11.82
CA LYS A 87 -24.10 -4.76 10.65
C LYS A 87 -23.10 -4.21 9.63
N ILE A 88 -22.29 -5.10 9.06
CA ILE A 88 -21.35 -4.85 7.96
C ILE A 88 -21.68 -5.80 6.81
N SER A 89 -21.64 -5.28 5.59
CA SER A 89 -21.77 -6.08 4.38
C SER A 89 -20.49 -6.87 4.12
N SER A 90 -20.62 -8.12 3.66
CA SER A 90 -19.47 -8.95 3.27
C SER A 90 -18.60 -8.28 2.21
N ARG A 91 -19.17 -7.46 1.32
CA ARG A 91 -18.40 -6.72 0.30
C ARG A 91 -17.47 -5.68 0.92
N THR A 92 -17.93 -4.98 1.96
CA THR A 92 -17.13 -4.04 2.75
C THR A 92 -16.00 -4.73 3.50
N ILE A 93 -16.12 -6.06 3.71
CA ILE A 93 -15.07 -6.86 4.34
C ILE A 93 -14.06 -7.36 3.31
N ILE A 94 -14.56 -8.02 2.27
CA ILE A 94 -13.77 -8.78 1.31
C ILE A 94 -12.95 -7.86 0.41
N ALA A 95 -13.52 -6.74 -0.06
CA ALA A 95 -12.83 -5.89 -1.02
C ALA A 95 -11.52 -5.29 -0.48
N PRO A 96 -11.47 -4.68 0.73
CA PRO A 96 -10.20 -4.24 1.33
C PRO A 96 -9.19 -5.38 1.52
N ILE A 97 -9.66 -6.54 1.98
CA ILE A 97 -8.78 -7.70 2.23
C ILE A 97 -8.11 -8.15 0.94
N LEU A 98 -8.89 -8.28 -0.16
CA LEU A 98 -8.35 -8.65 -1.46
C LEU A 98 -7.34 -7.62 -1.97
N LEU A 99 -7.60 -6.33 -1.78
CA LEU A 99 -6.68 -5.25 -2.14
C LEU A 99 -5.36 -5.35 -1.37
N TYR A 100 -5.40 -5.60 -0.06
CA TYR A 100 -4.19 -5.76 0.74
C TYR A 100 -3.39 -7.01 0.34
N ILE A 101 -4.07 -8.15 0.17
CA ILE A 101 -3.42 -9.39 -0.29
C ILE A 101 -2.75 -9.16 -1.65
N PHE A 102 -3.44 -8.51 -2.58
CA PHE A 102 -2.90 -8.18 -3.90
C PHE A 102 -1.65 -7.29 -3.78
N THR A 103 -1.69 -6.22 -2.98
CA THR A 103 -0.53 -5.35 -2.77
C THR A 103 0.66 -6.11 -2.21
N PHE A 104 0.48 -6.93 -1.18
CA PHE A 104 1.58 -7.71 -0.61
C PHE A 104 2.11 -8.78 -1.56
N ALA A 105 1.24 -9.44 -2.35
CA ALA A 105 1.67 -10.40 -3.35
C ALA A 105 2.55 -9.74 -4.42
N VAL A 106 2.14 -8.58 -4.93
CA VAL A 106 2.91 -7.85 -5.95
C VAL A 106 4.21 -7.27 -5.37
N ILE A 107 4.18 -6.69 -4.16
CA ILE A 107 5.42 -6.25 -3.48
C ILE A 107 6.36 -7.45 -3.27
N GLY A 108 5.84 -8.59 -2.82
CA GLY A 108 6.63 -9.80 -2.62
C GLY A 108 7.32 -10.25 -3.91
N VAL A 109 6.60 -10.25 -5.04
CA VAL A 109 7.20 -10.54 -6.35
C VAL A 109 8.21 -9.49 -6.78
N ALA A 110 7.95 -8.20 -6.51
CA ALA A 110 8.85 -7.11 -6.89
C ALA A 110 10.13 -7.03 -6.05
N VAL A 111 10.16 -7.63 -4.85
CA VAL A 111 11.34 -7.64 -3.98
C VAL A 111 12.28 -8.81 -4.31
N ILE A 112 11.77 -9.89 -4.90
CA ILE A 112 12.55 -11.06 -5.36
C ILE A 112 13.26 -10.74 -6.67
#